data_AF-A0A9Q8P991-F1
#
_entry.id   AF-A0A9Q8P991-F1
#
_cell.length_a   1.000
_cell.length_b   1.000
_cell.length_c   1.000
_cell.angle_alpha   90.00
_cell.angle_beta   90.00
_cell.angle_gamma   90.00
#
_symmetry.space_group_name_H-M   'P 1'
#
loop_
_entity.id
_entity.type
_entity.pdbx_description
1 polymer ?
#
loop_
_entity_poly.entity_id
_entity_poly.type
_entity_poly.pdbx_seq_one_letter_code
_entity_poly.pdbx_strand_id
1 'polypeptide(L)'
;MPYLRNRLAWATPVEVDLFGAHLDAYINLLPTVAVLRLCHRHGKASAISKIPVELLVLIEDFLTESERDKTREIWQAEYKCFQDKCEPMDHYDRSRVNDWRRMIRLDTARSEALAAEDVDERVNEFIIDHTGYFDVHMERGECWVERSESVGVVSKNQQRKRREIMMKHFGLDFWFSRTRVAGESDNHGYSAAEATLAYLKLPQSHNGGRWFDLSPEERDNKQFCFMASSAMEIVGDLALPADGRAKMRRCLSFLGLKPHKHETEHTGELSARDIPMDEREKSINTWPRLTVLSELGASTDDYAESS
;
A
#
# COMPACT_ATOMS: atom_id res chain seq x y z
N MET A 1 21.08 -2.99 -13.36
CA MET A 1 20.97 -2.01 -14.49
C MET A 1 19.86 -1.00 -14.20
N PRO A 2 20.11 0.31 -14.37
CA PRO A 2 19.14 1.37 -14.16
C PRO A 2 18.09 1.36 -15.27
N TYR A 3 16.87 1.72 -14.91
CA TYR A 3 15.74 1.72 -15.82
C TYR A 3 14.79 2.88 -15.52
N LEU A 4 14.15 3.38 -16.56
CA LEU A 4 12.97 4.23 -16.48
C LEU A 4 11.83 3.53 -17.19
N ARG A 5 10.77 3.25 -16.45
CA ARG A 5 9.53 2.70 -16.99
C ARG A 5 8.46 3.76 -16.92
N ASN A 6 7.92 4.11 -18.09
CA ASN A 6 6.79 5.00 -18.22
C ASN A 6 5.58 4.22 -18.71
N ARG A 7 4.46 4.39 -18.01
CA ARG A 7 3.19 3.76 -18.37
C ARG A 7 2.16 4.86 -18.51
N LEU A 8 1.54 4.91 -19.67
CA LEU A 8 0.40 5.79 -19.89
C LEU A 8 -0.86 4.99 -19.56
N ALA A 9 -1.63 5.44 -18.58
CA ALA A 9 -2.82 4.72 -18.15
C ALA A 9 -3.93 5.66 -17.67
N TRP A 10 -5.18 5.28 -17.91
CA TRP A 10 -6.30 5.86 -17.16
C TRP A 10 -6.29 5.30 -15.75
N ALA A 11 -5.85 6.12 -14.80
CA ALA A 11 -5.57 5.69 -13.45
C ALA A 11 -6.34 6.53 -12.42
N THR A 12 -6.42 6.01 -11.20
CA THR A 12 -6.88 6.77 -10.05
C THR A 12 -6.06 6.39 -8.83
N PRO A 13 -5.46 7.37 -8.13
CA PRO A 13 -4.67 7.10 -6.95
C PRO A 13 -5.57 6.65 -5.80
N VAL A 14 -5.08 5.70 -5.03
CA VAL A 14 -5.76 5.12 -3.85
C VAL A 14 -4.75 4.97 -2.72
N GLU A 15 -5.24 4.91 -1.50
CA GLU A 15 -4.40 4.64 -0.32
C GLU A 15 -3.92 3.18 -0.35
N VAL A 16 -2.60 2.97 -0.28
CA VAL A 16 -1.97 1.68 -0.56
C VAL A 16 -2.27 0.63 0.52
N ASP A 17 -2.24 1.03 1.78
CA ASP A 17 -2.53 0.18 2.94
C ASP A 17 -3.99 -0.30 2.91
N LEU A 18 -4.94 0.62 2.69
CA LEU A 18 -6.35 0.29 2.57
C LEU A 18 -6.65 -0.57 1.35
N PHE A 19 -6.15 -0.19 0.18
CA PHE A 19 -6.40 -0.96 -1.05
C PHE A 19 -5.85 -2.38 -0.92
N GLY A 20 -4.62 -2.51 -0.44
CA GLY A 20 -4.00 -3.79 -0.20
C GLY A 20 -4.78 -4.66 0.78
N ALA A 21 -5.10 -4.11 1.95
CA ALA A 21 -5.85 -4.80 3.00
C ALA A 21 -7.23 -5.26 2.51
N HIS A 22 -7.96 -4.39 1.83
CA HIS A 22 -9.31 -4.68 1.36
C HIS A 22 -9.31 -5.68 0.19
N LEU A 23 -8.28 -5.65 -0.66
CA LEU A 23 -8.09 -6.66 -1.69
C LEU A 23 -7.76 -8.03 -1.08
N ASP A 24 -6.87 -8.09 -0.09
CA ASP A 24 -6.56 -9.33 0.63
C ASP A 24 -7.79 -9.89 1.34
N ALA A 25 -8.56 -9.04 2.04
CA ALA A 25 -9.80 -9.45 2.70
C ALA A 25 -10.81 -10.04 1.69
N TYR A 26 -10.95 -9.39 0.53
CA TYR A 26 -11.78 -9.91 -0.54
C TYR A 26 -11.30 -11.28 -1.04
N ILE A 27 -10.00 -11.44 -1.27
CA ILE A 27 -9.40 -12.69 -1.73
C ILE A 27 -9.60 -13.82 -0.71
N ASN A 28 -9.44 -13.53 0.58
CA ASN A 28 -9.63 -14.49 1.66
C ASN A 28 -11.08 -14.95 1.76
N LEU A 29 -12.04 -14.03 1.56
CA LEU A 29 -13.47 -14.33 1.67
C LEU A 29 -14.10 -14.91 0.41
N LEU A 30 -13.45 -14.80 -0.76
CA LEU A 30 -13.96 -15.32 -2.03
C LEU A 30 -14.47 -16.77 -1.93
N PRO A 31 -13.73 -17.74 -1.35
CA PRO A 31 -14.21 -19.12 -1.19
C PRO A 31 -15.43 -19.21 -0.26
N THR A 32 -15.40 -18.51 0.87
CA THR A 32 -16.47 -18.52 1.89
C THR A 32 -17.77 -17.96 1.32
N VAL A 33 -17.71 -16.80 0.66
CA VAL A 33 -18.87 -16.17 0.00
C VAL A 33 -19.39 -17.05 -1.14
N ALA A 34 -18.50 -17.67 -1.92
CA ALA A 34 -18.91 -18.57 -2.99
C ALA A 34 -19.66 -19.79 -2.45
N VAL A 35 -19.16 -20.43 -1.38
CA VAL A 35 -19.83 -21.56 -0.72
C VAL A 35 -21.17 -21.13 -0.15
N LEU A 36 -21.23 -19.99 0.55
CA LEU A 36 -22.47 -19.45 1.11
C LEU A 36 -23.54 -19.26 0.03
N ARG A 37 -23.19 -18.63 -1.10
CA ARG A 37 -24.09 -18.43 -2.25
C ARG A 37 -24.48 -19.74 -2.94
N LEU A 38 -23.60 -20.74 -2.99
CA LEU A 38 -23.92 -22.07 -3.53
C LEU A 38 -24.89 -22.82 -2.62
N CYS A 39 -24.64 -22.83 -1.32
CA CYS A 39 -25.52 -23.44 -0.32
C CYS A 39 -26.90 -22.77 -0.30
N HIS A 40 -26.96 -21.45 -0.44
CA HIS A 40 -28.22 -20.71 -0.55
C HIS A 40 -29.01 -21.12 -1.80
N ARG A 41 -28.37 -21.13 -2.98
CA ARG A 41 -29.03 -21.43 -4.25
C ARG A 41 -29.38 -22.91 -4.45
N HIS A 42 -28.58 -23.83 -3.94
CA HIS A 42 -28.68 -25.26 -4.27
C HIS A 42 -28.88 -26.17 -3.06
N GLY A 43 -28.85 -25.65 -1.83
CA GLY A 43 -29.03 -26.42 -0.61
C GLY A 43 -30.48 -26.87 -0.43
N LYS A 44 -30.88 -27.96 -1.10
CA LYS A 44 -32.22 -28.52 -0.93
C LYS A 44 -32.46 -28.83 0.56
N ALA A 45 -33.51 -28.22 1.12
CA ALA A 45 -33.99 -28.41 2.49
C ALA A 45 -33.02 -28.04 3.65
N SER A 46 -31.92 -27.31 3.39
CA SER A 46 -31.09 -26.75 4.48
C SER A 46 -31.72 -25.47 5.06
N ALA A 47 -31.37 -25.11 6.29
CA ALA A 47 -31.79 -23.83 6.87
C ALA A 47 -31.25 -22.62 6.07
N ILE A 48 -30.06 -22.78 5.48
CA ILE A 48 -29.35 -21.73 4.73
C ILE A 48 -30.09 -21.34 3.44
N SER A 49 -30.73 -22.27 2.73
CA SER A 49 -31.47 -21.97 1.49
C SER A 49 -32.80 -21.24 1.72
N LYS A 50 -33.25 -21.16 2.98
CA LYS A 50 -34.46 -20.43 3.36
C LYS A 50 -34.17 -19.01 3.85
N ILE A 51 -32.90 -18.63 3.96
CA ILE A 51 -32.50 -17.29 4.41
C ILE A 51 -32.92 -16.27 3.33
N PRO A 52 -33.62 -15.18 3.69
CA PRO A 52 -33.89 -14.08 2.78
C PRO A 52 -32.60 -13.50 2.17
N VAL A 53 -32.65 -13.07 0.92
CA VAL A 53 -31.47 -12.55 0.20
C VAL A 53 -30.87 -11.34 0.92
N GLU A 54 -31.70 -10.53 1.58
CA GLU A 54 -31.31 -9.37 2.37
C GLU A 54 -30.43 -9.76 3.55
N LEU A 55 -30.78 -10.84 4.26
CA LEU A 55 -29.95 -11.35 5.36
C LEU A 55 -28.64 -11.96 4.85
N LEU A 56 -28.65 -12.56 3.65
CA LEU A 56 -27.44 -13.06 3.02
C LEU A 56 -26.45 -11.93 2.73
N VAL A 57 -26.95 -10.81 2.18
CA VAL A 57 -26.15 -9.61 1.92
C VAL A 57 -25.58 -9.05 3.24
N LEU A 58 -26.39 -8.95 4.30
CA LEU A 58 -25.91 -8.50 5.60
C LEU A 58 -24.82 -9.40 6.19
N ILE A 59 -24.92 -10.72 6.01
CA ILE A 59 -23.87 -11.66 6.42
C ILE A 59 -22.59 -11.43 5.60
N GLU A 60 -22.70 -11.26 4.29
CA GLU A 60 -21.56 -10.98 3.42
C GLU A 60 -20.87 -9.66 3.79
N ASP A 61 -21.64 -8.61 4.08
CA ASP A 61 -21.13 -7.32 4.51
C ASP A 61 -20.41 -7.43 5.87
N PHE A 62 -21.02 -8.14 6.84
CA PHE A 62 -20.40 -8.36 8.15
C PHE A 62 -19.09 -9.15 8.06
N LEU A 63 -19.05 -10.22 7.26
CA LEU A 63 -17.83 -11.00 7.04
C LEU A 63 -16.76 -10.14 6.38
N THR A 64 -17.15 -9.32 5.39
CA THR A 64 -16.24 -8.43 4.68
C THR A 64 -15.63 -7.40 5.60
N GLU A 65 -16.42 -6.73 6.43
CA GLU A 65 -15.91 -5.72 7.35
C GLU A 65 -14.98 -6.34 8.41
N SER A 66 -15.37 -7.48 8.99
CA SER A 66 -14.53 -8.16 9.98
C SER A 66 -13.19 -8.61 9.41
N GLU A 67 -13.15 -9.08 8.16
CA GLU A 67 -11.88 -9.48 7.54
C GLU A 67 -11.05 -8.26 7.14
N ARG A 68 -11.69 -7.16 6.69
CA ARG A 68 -11.00 -5.90 6.40
C ARG A 68 -10.29 -5.33 7.61
N ASP A 69 -10.93 -5.32 8.78
CA ASP A 69 -10.31 -4.81 10.00
C ASP A 69 -9.03 -5.60 10.34
N LYS A 70 -9.09 -6.93 10.26
CA LYS A 70 -7.93 -7.80 10.52
C LYS A 70 -6.80 -7.57 9.52
N THR A 71 -7.10 -7.55 8.22
CA THR A 71 -6.05 -7.34 7.22
C THR A 71 -5.50 -5.94 7.28
N ARG A 72 -6.33 -4.94 7.60
CA ARG A 72 -5.92 -3.54 7.74
C ARG A 72 -4.92 -3.35 8.88
N GLU A 73 -5.15 -3.95 10.04
CA GLU A 73 -4.20 -3.89 11.16
C GLU A 73 -2.80 -4.36 10.75
N ILE A 74 -2.72 -5.47 10.00
CA ILE A 74 -1.46 -6.03 9.49
C ILE A 74 -0.81 -5.07 8.49
N TRP A 75 -1.55 -4.65 7.45
CA TRP A 75 -1.04 -3.75 6.42
C TRP A 75 -0.56 -2.41 7.00
N GLN A 76 -1.30 -1.85 7.96
CA GLN A 76 -0.94 -0.58 8.59
C GLN A 76 0.30 -0.71 9.48
N ALA A 77 0.42 -1.79 10.24
CA ALA A 77 1.61 -2.03 11.05
C ALA A 77 2.86 -2.20 10.17
N GLU A 78 2.79 -3.02 9.12
CA GLU A 78 3.87 -3.21 8.15
C GLU A 78 4.22 -1.89 7.44
N TYR A 79 3.21 -1.14 6.98
CA TYR A 79 3.45 0.14 6.30
C TYR A 79 4.08 1.19 7.21
N LYS A 80 3.62 1.29 8.46
CA LYS A 80 4.15 2.25 9.43
C LYS A 80 5.64 1.98 9.71
N CYS A 81 6.05 0.71 9.77
CA CYS A 81 7.47 0.33 9.88
C CYS A 81 8.23 0.68 8.60
N PHE A 82 7.68 0.37 7.43
CA PHE A 82 8.29 0.71 6.14
C PHE A 82 8.51 2.21 5.94
N GLN A 83 7.58 3.06 6.40
CA GLN A 83 7.72 4.51 6.35
C GLN A 83 8.62 5.09 7.45
N ASP A 84 9.13 4.24 8.34
CA ASP A 84 9.85 4.63 9.56
C ASP A 84 9.07 5.61 10.46
N LYS A 85 7.73 5.46 10.49
CA LYS A 85 6.82 6.28 11.30
C LYS A 85 6.36 5.59 12.57
N CYS A 86 6.84 4.38 12.82
CA CYS A 86 6.46 3.55 13.96
C CYS A 86 7.20 3.95 15.22
N GLU A 87 6.56 3.78 16.38
CA GLU A 87 7.24 3.87 17.66
C GLU A 87 7.69 2.47 18.12
N PRO A 88 8.75 2.36 18.92
CA PRO A 88 9.19 1.07 19.47
C PRO A 88 8.07 0.28 20.15
N MET A 89 7.19 0.94 20.90
CA MET A 89 6.03 0.30 21.52
C MET A 89 4.98 -0.27 20.56
N ASP A 90 4.90 0.19 19.30
CA ASP A 90 3.96 -0.34 18.28
C ASP A 90 4.29 -1.77 17.84
N HIS A 91 5.46 -2.28 18.23
CA HIS A 91 5.94 -3.60 17.84
C HIS A 91 5.51 -4.72 18.79
N TYR A 92 4.86 -4.35 19.90
CA TYR A 92 4.52 -5.26 20.96
C TYR A 92 3.05 -5.17 21.34
N ASP A 93 2.49 -6.29 21.80
CA ASP A 93 1.12 -6.32 22.29
C ASP A 93 0.93 -5.36 23.46
N ARG A 94 -0.25 -4.72 23.50
CA ARG A 94 -0.61 -3.76 24.56
C ARG A 94 -0.39 -4.28 25.97
N SER A 95 -0.61 -5.58 26.21
CA SER A 95 -0.36 -6.19 27.52
C SER A 95 1.10 -6.07 27.93
N ARG A 96 2.02 -6.39 27.01
CA ARG A 96 3.47 -6.36 27.26
C ARG A 96 3.98 -4.94 27.46
N VAL A 97 3.50 -4.01 26.63
CA VAL A 97 3.79 -2.57 26.79
C VAL A 97 3.30 -2.06 28.15
N ASN A 98 2.11 -2.48 28.59
CA ASN A 98 1.56 -2.09 29.89
C ASN A 98 2.37 -2.67 31.08
N ASP A 99 2.94 -3.86 30.93
CA ASP A 99 3.84 -4.43 31.94
C ASP A 99 5.14 -3.63 32.06
N TRP A 100 5.73 -3.21 30.94
CA TRP A 100 6.89 -2.31 30.93
C TRP A 100 6.57 -0.93 31.51
N ARG A 101 5.43 -0.34 31.13
CA ARG A 101 4.94 0.92 31.73
C ARG A 101 4.81 0.80 33.24
N ARG A 102 4.29 -0.33 33.74
CA ARG A 102 4.18 -0.57 35.19
C ARG A 102 5.55 -0.66 35.84
N MET A 103 6.49 -1.40 35.25
CA MET A 103 7.87 -1.53 35.74
C MET A 103 8.57 -0.17 35.82
N ILE A 104 8.54 0.59 34.73
CA ILE A 104 9.17 1.91 34.64
C ILE A 104 8.54 2.89 35.63
N ARG A 105 7.21 2.89 35.82
CA ARG A 105 6.55 3.72 36.84
C ARG A 105 7.02 3.40 38.26
N LEU A 106 7.24 2.12 38.58
CA LEU A 106 7.74 1.70 39.89
C LEU A 106 9.18 2.17 40.13
N ASP A 107 10.04 2.13 39.10
CA ASP A 107 11.40 2.63 39.18
C ASP A 107 11.45 4.17 39.23
N THR A 108 10.55 4.82 38.49
CA THR A 108 10.42 6.28 38.46
C THR A 108 9.93 6.84 39.79
N ALA A 109 8.97 6.18 40.44
CA ALA A 109 8.47 6.59 41.77
C ALA A 109 9.55 6.55 42.86
N ARG A 110 10.69 5.90 42.61
CA ARG A 110 11.84 5.83 43.52
C ARG A 110 12.85 6.96 43.28
N SER A 111 12.68 7.79 42.24
CA SER A 111 13.63 8.84 41.85
C SER A 111 12.91 10.14 41.49
N GLU A 112 13.11 11.18 42.29
CA GLU A 112 12.56 12.52 42.02
C GLU A 112 13.07 13.12 40.69
N ALA A 113 14.25 12.71 40.22
CA ALA A 113 14.80 13.15 38.94
C ALA A 113 14.06 12.55 37.72
N LEU A 114 13.50 11.35 37.86
CA LEU A 114 12.85 10.63 36.76
C LEU A 114 11.34 10.92 36.67
N ALA A 115 10.74 11.49 37.73
CA ALA A 115 9.31 11.77 37.79
C ALA A 115 8.84 12.86 36.80
N ALA A 116 9.77 13.58 36.18
CA ALA A 116 9.50 14.61 35.18
C ALA A 116 9.51 14.10 33.74
N GLU A 117 10.03 12.89 33.48
CA GLU A 117 10.12 12.30 32.14
C GLU A 117 8.81 11.60 31.74
N ASP A 118 8.51 11.60 30.43
CA ASP A 118 7.36 10.86 29.92
C ASP A 118 7.62 9.35 30.04
N VAL A 119 6.69 8.65 30.69
CA VAL A 119 6.76 7.20 30.88
C VAL A 119 6.83 6.48 29.53
N ASP A 120 6.14 6.99 28.51
CA ASP A 120 6.10 6.34 27.19
C ASP A 120 7.41 6.53 26.41
N GLU A 121 8.08 7.68 26.57
CA GLU A 121 9.43 7.92 26.02
C GLU A 121 10.44 6.93 26.61
N ARG A 122 10.42 6.76 27.94
CA ARG A 122 11.29 5.78 28.62
C ARG A 122 10.97 4.33 28.26
N VAL A 123 9.70 4.02 28.00
CA VAL A 123 9.33 2.68 27.49
C VAL A 123 9.95 2.47 26.12
N ASN A 124 9.90 3.47 25.24
CA ASN A 124 10.51 3.40 23.92
C ASN A 124 12.03 3.25 24.00
N GLU A 125 12.73 4.02 24.85
CA GLU A 125 14.16 3.86 25.12
C GLU A 125 14.50 2.45 25.64
N PHE A 126 13.73 1.97 26.63
CA PHE A 126 13.90 0.63 27.17
C PHE A 126 13.75 -0.44 26.09
N ILE A 127 12.75 -0.30 25.21
CA ILE A 127 12.51 -1.21 24.10
C ILE A 127 13.71 -1.19 23.14
N ILE A 128 14.19 -0.02 22.75
CA ILE A 128 15.34 0.13 21.85
C ILE A 128 16.57 -0.58 22.42
N ASP A 129 16.87 -0.39 23.71
CA ASP A 129 18.09 -0.88 24.34
C ASP A 129 18.03 -2.37 24.74
N HIS A 130 16.85 -2.90 25.08
CA HIS A 130 16.72 -4.19 25.77
C HIS A 130 15.89 -5.23 25.03
N THR A 131 15.42 -4.95 23.82
CA THR A 131 14.59 -5.88 23.04
C THR A 131 15.10 -6.05 21.61
N GLY A 132 14.59 -7.06 20.91
CA GLY A 132 14.83 -7.25 19.47
C GLY A 132 13.97 -6.32 18.60
N TYR A 133 13.76 -5.07 19.04
CA TYR A 133 12.93 -4.09 18.34
C TYR A 133 13.33 -3.93 16.87
N PHE A 134 14.63 -3.74 16.63
CA PHE A 134 15.17 -3.58 15.28
C PHE A 134 14.86 -4.77 14.38
N ASP A 135 15.00 -6.00 14.89
CA ASP A 135 14.71 -7.20 14.09
C ASP A 135 13.23 -7.24 13.66
N VAL A 136 12.31 -6.94 14.58
CA VAL A 136 10.85 -6.91 14.29
C VAL A 136 10.51 -5.77 13.34
N HIS A 137 11.11 -4.59 13.53
CA HIS A 137 10.93 -3.44 12.64
C HIS A 137 11.37 -3.76 11.21
N MET A 138 12.58 -4.32 11.06
CA MET A 138 13.13 -4.71 9.76
C MET A 138 12.29 -5.81 9.10
N GLU A 139 11.90 -6.85 9.85
CA GLU A 139 11.06 -7.94 9.34
C GLU A 139 9.70 -7.41 8.82
N ARG A 140 9.07 -6.48 9.55
CA ARG A 140 7.82 -5.83 9.11
C ARG A 140 8.01 -4.98 7.86
N GLY A 141 9.12 -4.24 7.78
CA GLY A 141 9.50 -3.49 6.58
C GLY A 141 9.73 -4.39 5.37
N GLU A 142 10.42 -5.51 5.54
CA GLU A 142 10.62 -6.52 4.49
C GLU A 142 9.30 -7.16 4.06
N CYS A 143 8.44 -7.52 5.02
CA CYS A 143 7.10 -8.02 4.75
C CYS A 143 6.27 -7.02 3.92
N TRP A 144 6.37 -5.72 4.21
CA TRP A 144 5.74 -4.69 3.37
C TRP A 144 6.28 -4.72 1.94
N VAL A 145 7.59 -4.81 1.76
CA VAL A 145 8.24 -4.87 0.44
C VAL A 145 7.79 -6.11 -0.33
N GLU A 146 7.81 -7.29 0.29
CA GLU A 146 7.31 -8.52 -0.34
C GLU A 146 5.83 -8.43 -0.70
N ARG A 147 5.04 -7.71 0.10
CA ARG A 147 3.61 -7.57 -0.12
C ARG A 147 3.27 -6.55 -1.19
N SER A 148 3.96 -5.42 -1.24
CA SER A 148 3.68 -4.30 -2.13
C SER A 148 4.45 -4.40 -3.45
N GLU A 149 5.60 -5.05 -3.46
CA GLU A 149 6.44 -5.20 -4.63
C GLU A 149 6.51 -6.66 -5.09
N SER A 150 6.92 -6.86 -6.33
CA SER A 150 7.14 -8.19 -6.90
C SER A 150 8.60 -8.64 -6.67
N VAL A 151 9.11 -8.52 -5.43
CA VAL A 151 10.49 -8.87 -5.07
C VAL A 151 10.58 -10.33 -4.65
N GLY A 152 11.24 -11.17 -5.45
CA GLY A 152 11.31 -12.62 -5.24
C GLY A 152 10.20 -13.43 -5.92
N VAL A 153 10.32 -14.77 -5.91
CA VAL A 153 9.41 -15.66 -6.66
C VAL A 153 8.03 -15.76 -6.00
N VAL A 154 7.98 -15.79 -4.66
CA VAL A 154 6.74 -15.95 -3.89
C VAL A 154 5.85 -14.71 -4.03
N SER A 155 6.40 -13.52 -3.80
CA SER A 155 5.71 -12.24 -3.98
C SER A 155 5.23 -12.03 -5.42
N LYS A 156 6.04 -12.38 -6.43
CA LYS A 156 5.65 -12.34 -7.86
C LYS A 156 4.38 -13.16 -8.11
N ASN A 157 4.28 -14.36 -7.53
CA ASN A 157 3.10 -15.21 -7.67
C ASN A 157 1.87 -14.62 -6.96
N GLN A 158 2.04 -14.09 -5.75
CA GLN A 158 0.96 -13.43 -5.01
C GLN A 158 0.44 -12.18 -5.73
N GLN A 159 1.35 -11.35 -6.22
CA GLN A 159 1.05 -10.17 -7.03
C GLN A 159 0.34 -10.54 -8.33
N ARG A 160 0.80 -11.60 -9.03
CA ARG A 160 0.12 -12.10 -10.23
C ARG A 160 -1.31 -12.55 -9.90
N LYS A 161 -1.51 -13.31 -8.82
CA LYS A 161 -2.84 -13.75 -8.36
C LYS A 161 -3.75 -12.56 -8.04
N ARG A 162 -3.24 -11.54 -7.32
CA ARG A 162 -3.99 -10.30 -7.03
C ARG A 162 -4.41 -9.60 -8.32
N ARG A 163 -3.50 -9.44 -9.30
CA ARG A 163 -3.81 -8.84 -10.61
C ARG A 163 -4.84 -9.66 -11.39
N GLU A 164 -4.72 -10.98 -11.41
CA GLU A 164 -5.69 -11.88 -12.05
C GLU A 164 -7.08 -11.70 -11.46
N ILE A 165 -7.19 -11.61 -10.13
CA ILE A 165 -8.46 -11.39 -9.43
C ILE A 165 -9.02 -10.01 -9.76
N MET A 166 -8.18 -8.96 -9.74
CA MET A 166 -8.58 -7.60 -10.10
C MET A 166 -9.11 -7.52 -11.53
N MET A 167 -8.39 -8.12 -12.48
CA MET A 167 -8.79 -8.18 -13.88
C MET A 167 -10.07 -8.98 -14.07
N LYS A 168 -10.20 -10.14 -13.42
CA LYS A 168 -11.35 -11.04 -13.57
C LYS A 168 -12.63 -10.46 -12.95
N HIS A 169 -12.55 -9.84 -11.79
CA HIS A 169 -13.73 -9.41 -11.03
C HIS A 169 -14.11 -7.94 -11.28
N PHE A 170 -13.13 -7.09 -11.59
CA PHE A 170 -13.35 -5.64 -11.77
C PHE A 170 -12.98 -5.14 -13.17
N GLY A 171 -12.22 -5.91 -13.95
CA GLY A 171 -11.72 -5.46 -15.26
C GLY A 171 -10.69 -4.34 -15.15
N LEU A 172 -9.96 -4.31 -14.03
CA LEU A 172 -8.94 -3.32 -13.69
C LEU A 172 -7.61 -4.00 -13.36
N ASP A 173 -6.53 -3.24 -13.52
CA ASP A 173 -5.20 -3.59 -13.02
C ASP A 173 -4.81 -2.56 -11.94
N PHE A 174 -3.69 -2.78 -11.27
CA PHE A 174 -3.14 -1.83 -10.32
C PHE A 174 -1.63 -1.66 -10.51
N TRP A 175 -1.12 -0.55 -10.02
CA TRP A 175 0.30 -0.23 -10.02
C TRP A 175 0.71 0.21 -8.62
N PHE A 176 1.76 -0.43 -8.12
CA PHE A 176 2.43 -0.09 -6.88
C PHE A 176 3.84 0.34 -7.23
N SER A 177 4.32 1.37 -6.55
CA SER A 177 5.67 1.86 -6.79
C SER A 177 6.20 2.64 -5.61
N ARG A 178 7.46 2.40 -5.30
CA ARG A 178 8.15 3.03 -4.18
C ARG A 178 8.59 4.43 -4.56
N THR A 179 8.41 5.37 -3.63
CA THR A 179 8.93 6.71 -3.74
C THR A 179 9.59 7.14 -2.44
N ARG A 180 10.49 8.11 -2.52
CA ARG A 180 11.14 8.69 -1.33
C ARG A 180 10.32 9.89 -0.86
N VAL A 181 10.13 9.99 0.44
CA VAL A 181 9.55 11.16 1.09
C VAL A 181 10.70 12.15 1.35
N ALA A 182 10.50 13.42 1.02
CA ALA A 182 11.46 14.44 1.39
C ALA A 182 11.41 14.67 2.91
N GLY A 183 12.50 14.36 3.60
CA GLY A 183 12.63 14.51 5.06
C GLY A 183 13.75 13.63 5.61
N GLU A 184 14.32 14.01 6.74
CA GLU A 184 15.08 13.07 7.57
C GLU A 184 14.08 12.07 8.16
N SER A 185 14.45 10.79 8.26
CA SER A 185 13.60 9.85 8.99
C SER A 185 13.63 10.23 10.47
N ASP A 186 12.47 10.31 11.11
CA ASP A 186 12.38 10.69 12.52
C ASP A 186 13.07 9.64 13.44
N ASN A 187 13.29 8.43 12.91
CA ASN A 187 13.92 7.34 13.63
C ASN A 187 15.33 6.99 13.08
N HIS A 188 16.31 7.16 13.95
CA HIS A 188 17.64 6.52 13.93
C HIS A 188 18.53 6.64 12.66
N GLY A 189 18.18 7.44 11.65
CA GLY A 189 19.10 7.85 10.58
C GLY A 189 19.61 6.72 9.67
N TYR A 190 18.97 5.54 9.67
CA TYR A 190 19.41 4.37 8.91
C TYR A 190 18.87 4.30 7.48
N SER A 191 17.79 5.02 7.15
CA SER A 191 17.28 5.12 5.76
C SER A 191 16.45 6.37 5.54
N ALA A 192 16.38 6.86 4.29
CA ALA A 192 15.44 7.93 3.96
C ALA A 192 14.01 7.39 4.05
N ALA A 193 13.07 8.16 4.61
CA ALA A 193 11.68 7.75 4.70
C ALA A 193 11.12 7.39 3.31
N GLU A 194 10.53 6.20 3.20
CA GLU A 194 9.96 5.69 1.95
C GLU A 194 8.43 5.70 2.02
N ALA A 195 7.80 5.73 0.85
CA ALA A 195 6.36 5.59 0.72
C ALA A 195 6.03 4.72 -0.50
N THR A 196 4.83 4.18 -0.54
CA THR A 196 4.36 3.41 -1.69
C THR A 196 3.16 4.11 -2.31
N LEU A 197 3.31 4.48 -3.58
CA LEU A 197 2.23 5.00 -4.40
C LEU A 197 1.38 3.85 -4.92
N ALA A 198 0.06 4.02 -4.89
CA ALA A 198 -0.88 3.02 -5.36
C ALA A 198 -1.91 3.62 -6.32
N TYR A 199 -2.06 2.98 -7.47
CA TYR A 199 -2.99 3.40 -8.51
C TYR A 199 -3.82 2.22 -9.01
N LEU A 200 -5.14 2.40 -9.06
CA LEU A 200 -6.02 1.57 -9.86
C LEU A 200 -6.00 2.07 -11.30
N LYS A 201 -5.86 1.18 -12.28
CA LYS A 201 -5.79 1.59 -13.69
C LYS A 201 -6.62 0.70 -14.61
N LEU A 202 -7.08 1.30 -15.71
CA LEU A 202 -7.64 0.53 -16.81
C LEU A 202 -6.53 -0.32 -17.45
N PRO A 203 -6.85 -1.55 -17.88
CA PRO A 203 -5.90 -2.35 -18.65
C PRO A 203 -5.64 -1.66 -19.99
N GLN A 204 -4.41 -1.18 -20.19
CA GLN A 204 -3.93 -0.62 -21.45
C GLN A 204 -2.60 -1.25 -21.83
N SER A 205 -2.31 -1.30 -23.13
CA SER A 205 -1.14 -2.00 -23.69
C SER A 205 0.10 -1.12 -23.85
N HIS A 206 0.04 0.17 -23.50
CA HIS A 206 1.16 1.09 -23.73
C HIS A 206 2.13 1.08 -22.55
N ASN A 207 3.11 0.18 -22.63
CA ASN A 207 4.27 0.16 -21.75
C ASN A 207 5.50 0.63 -22.54
N GLY A 208 6.07 1.77 -22.15
CA GLY A 208 7.34 2.25 -22.68
C GLY A 208 8.44 2.09 -21.62
N GLY A 209 9.37 1.17 -21.83
CA GLY A 209 10.55 1.02 -20.98
C GLY A 209 11.78 1.55 -21.69
N ARG A 210 12.60 2.35 -21.00
CA ARG A 210 13.94 2.71 -21.44
C ARG A 210 14.94 2.25 -20.40
N TRP A 211 16.01 1.62 -20.87
CA TRP A 211 17.14 1.21 -20.04
C TRP A 211 18.26 2.23 -20.23
N PHE A 212 19.06 2.43 -19.19
CA PHE A 212 20.26 3.25 -19.28
C PHE A 212 21.48 2.39 -18.95
N ASP A 213 22.60 2.72 -19.56
CA ASP A 213 23.87 2.13 -19.17
C ASP A 213 24.45 2.95 -18.02
N LEU A 214 24.83 2.27 -16.93
CA LEU A 214 25.65 2.88 -15.88
C LEU A 214 27.04 3.17 -16.43
N SER A 215 27.63 4.27 -15.96
CA SER A 215 29.04 4.54 -16.18
C SER A 215 29.90 3.42 -15.55
N PRO A 216 31.14 3.20 -16.01
CA PRO A 216 32.04 2.22 -15.38
C PRO A 216 32.22 2.45 -13.88
N GLU A 217 32.32 3.71 -13.45
CA GLU A 217 32.48 4.11 -12.05
C GLU A 217 31.24 3.78 -11.19
N GLU A 218 30.03 3.91 -11.76
CA GLU A 218 28.78 3.54 -11.10
C GLU A 218 28.57 2.02 -11.03
N ARG A 219 29.10 1.24 -11.98
CA ARG A 219 29.06 -0.23 -11.95
C ARG A 219 29.94 -0.80 -10.86
N ASP A 220 31.07 -0.16 -10.57
CA ASP A 220 32.03 -0.61 -9.56
C ASP A 220 31.57 -0.27 -8.13
N ASN A 221 30.60 0.65 -8.00
CA ASN A 221 30.06 1.08 -6.71
C ASN A 221 28.98 0.09 -6.21
N LYS A 222 29.38 -0.89 -5.40
CA LYS A 222 28.50 -1.98 -4.90
C LYS A 222 27.37 -1.57 -3.94
N GLN A 223 27.19 -0.28 -3.64
CA GLN A 223 26.32 0.19 -2.55
C GLN A 223 25.19 1.13 -3.01
N PHE A 224 24.85 1.15 -4.30
CA PHE A 224 23.82 2.06 -4.78
C PHE A 224 22.51 1.36 -5.13
N CYS A 225 21.48 1.61 -4.31
CA CYS A 225 20.09 1.34 -4.63
C CYS A 225 19.30 2.64 -4.53
N PHE A 226 18.63 3.01 -5.61
CA PHE A 226 17.62 4.07 -5.54
C PHE A 226 16.41 3.68 -6.37
N MET A 227 15.24 3.97 -5.80
CA MET A 227 13.97 3.90 -6.50
C MET A 227 13.25 5.22 -6.28
N ALA A 228 12.79 5.82 -7.36
CA ALA A 228 12.02 7.04 -7.36
C ALA A 228 10.85 6.87 -8.32
N SER A 229 9.66 7.16 -7.82
CA SER A 229 8.45 7.00 -8.61
C SER A 229 7.60 8.25 -8.53
N SER A 230 6.97 8.55 -9.64
CA SER A 230 6.09 9.72 -9.77
C SER A 230 4.92 9.39 -10.66
N ALA A 231 3.84 10.11 -10.45
CA ALA A 231 2.66 10.05 -11.27
C ALA A 231 2.29 11.46 -11.70
N MET A 232 2.04 11.63 -13.00
CA MET A 232 1.79 12.94 -13.59
C MET A 232 0.50 12.89 -14.41
N GLU A 233 -0.46 13.73 -14.05
CA GLU A 233 -1.75 13.77 -14.74
C GLU A 233 -1.60 14.53 -16.07
N ILE A 234 -2.15 13.96 -17.14
CA ILE A 234 -2.25 14.63 -18.43
C ILE A 234 -3.60 15.32 -18.48
N VAL A 235 -3.57 16.64 -18.58
CA VAL A 235 -4.77 17.47 -18.64
C VAL A 235 -5.10 17.80 -20.09
N GLY A 236 -6.33 17.50 -20.49
CA GLY A 236 -6.89 17.82 -21.78
C GLY A 236 -8.23 17.13 -22.00
N ASP A 237 -8.91 17.46 -23.10
CA ASP A 237 -10.16 16.82 -23.54
C ASP A 237 -9.90 15.42 -24.10
N LEU A 238 -9.50 14.52 -23.21
CA LEU A 238 -9.14 13.15 -23.52
C LEU A 238 -10.35 12.25 -23.28
N ALA A 239 -10.73 11.49 -24.31
CA ALA A 239 -11.86 10.57 -24.23
C ALA A 239 -11.48 9.35 -23.38
N LEU A 240 -12.17 9.20 -22.24
CA LEU A 240 -12.11 7.98 -21.45
C LEU A 240 -12.76 6.81 -22.22
N PRO A 241 -12.24 5.57 -22.13
CA PRO A 241 -12.92 4.39 -22.67
C PRO A 241 -14.35 4.26 -22.12
N ALA A 242 -15.29 3.84 -22.97
CA ALA A 242 -16.74 3.87 -22.72
C ALA A 242 -17.20 3.23 -21.38
N ASP A 243 -16.44 2.26 -20.85
CA ASP A 243 -16.77 1.53 -19.63
C ASP A 243 -15.88 1.91 -18.44
N GLY A 244 -14.84 2.70 -18.67
CA GLY A 244 -13.75 2.89 -17.73
C GLY A 244 -14.23 3.47 -16.40
N ARG A 245 -15.13 4.45 -16.46
CA ARG A 245 -15.72 5.10 -15.30
C ARG A 245 -16.59 4.15 -14.48
N ALA A 246 -17.37 3.30 -15.16
CA ALA A 246 -18.26 2.35 -14.49
C ALA A 246 -17.46 1.25 -13.78
N LYS A 247 -16.42 0.70 -14.44
CA LYS A 247 -15.51 -0.29 -13.85
C LYS A 247 -14.80 0.26 -12.62
N MET A 248 -14.26 1.47 -12.73
CA MET A 248 -13.57 2.15 -11.64
C MET A 248 -14.51 2.37 -10.45
N ARG A 249 -15.67 3.02 -10.67
CA ARG A 249 -16.69 3.26 -9.64
C ARG A 249 -17.11 1.98 -8.92
N ARG A 250 -17.36 0.91 -9.68
CA ARG A 250 -17.74 -0.39 -9.12
C ARG A 250 -16.66 -0.95 -8.23
N CYS A 251 -15.40 -0.94 -8.67
CA CYS A 251 -14.26 -1.45 -7.91
C CYS A 251 -14.13 -0.74 -6.57
N LEU A 252 -14.16 0.60 -6.57
CA LEU A 252 -13.97 1.39 -5.36
C LEU A 252 -15.12 1.24 -4.38
N SER A 253 -16.35 1.27 -4.89
CA SER A 253 -17.53 1.06 -4.06
C SER A 253 -17.50 -0.32 -3.44
N PHE A 254 -17.11 -1.34 -4.20
CA PHE A 254 -17.05 -2.70 -3.71
C PHE A 254 -15.92 -2.90 -2.69
N LEU A 255 -14.72 -2.37 -2.99
CA LEU A 255 -13.57 -2.44 -2.09
C LEU A 255 -13.62 -1.38 -0.96
N GLY A 256 -14.63 -0.52 -0.89
CA GLY A 256 -14.73 0.52 0.15
C GLY A 256 -13.63 1.59 0.08
N LEU A 257 -13.14 1.90 -1.13
CA LEU A 257 -12.02 2.82 -1.35
C LEU A 257 -12.50 4.20 -1.80
N LYS A 258 -11.65 5.20 -1.53
CA LYS A 258 -11.80 6.58 -1.99
C LYS A 258 -10.57 6.98 -2.81
N PRO A 259 -10.68 7.94 -3.73
CA PRO A 259 -9.52 8.43 -4.44
C PRO A 259 -8.67 9.19 -3.43
N HIS A 260 -7.38 8.90 -3.40
CA HIS A 260 -6.46 9.47 -2.42
C HIS A 260 -5.12 9.70 -3.09
N LYS A 261 -4.68 10.96 -3.16
CA LYS A 261 -3.33 11.35 -3.62
C LYS A 261 -2.40 11.36 -2.42
N HIS A 262 -1.23 10.74 -2.58
CA HIS A 262 -0.23 10.73 -1.52
C HIS A 262 0.46 12.09 -1.41
N GLU A 263 0.88 12.49 -0.21
CA GLU A 263 1.46 13.82 0.04
C GLU A 263 2.76 14.09 -0.73
N THR A 264 3.51 13.04 -1.05
CA THR A 264 4.73 13.13 -1.87
C THR A 264 4.45 13.36 -3.35
N GLU A 265 3.20 13.23 -3.79
CA GLU A 265 2.83 13.48 -5.18
C GLU A 265 2.66 14.99 -5.39
N HIS A 266 3.74 15.63 -5.82
CA HIS A 266 3.67 17.01 -6.27
C HIS A 266 2.73 17.12 -7.47
N THR A 267 1.84 18.11 -7.45
CA THR A 267 0.84 18.39 -8.50
C THR A 267 1.49 18.94 -9.78
N GLY A 268 2.34 18.14 -10.40
CA GLY A 268 2.78 18.36 -11.78
C GLY A 268 1.66 17.93 -12.71
N GLU A 269 0.96 18.89 -13.32
CA GLU A 269 0.04 18.62 -14.42
C GLU A 269 0.80 18.78 -15.74
N LEU A 270 0.72 17.77 -16.62
CA LEU A 270 1.17 17.89 -18.01
C LEU A 270 0.02 18.42 -18.85
N SER A 271 0.17 19.64 -19.34
CA SER A 271 -0.75 20.20 -20.32
C SER A 271 0.01 20.86 -21.45
N ALA A 272 -0.56 20.76 -22.65
CA ALA A 272 -0.13 21.55 -23.79
C ALA A 272 -0.67 23.00 -23.73
N ARG A 273 -1.46 23.35 -22.71
CA ARG A 273 -2.09 24.67 -22.53
C ARG A 273 -1.96 25.13 -21.08
N ASP A 274 -1.93 26.44 -20.86
CA ASP A 274 -1.99 27.00 -19.51
C ASP A 274 -3.38 26.78 -18.91
N ILE A 275 -3.43 26.03 -17.80
CA ILE A 275 -4.68 25.75 -17.07
C ILE A 275 -4.82 26.75 -15.92
N PRO A 276 -5.93 27.51 -15.86
CA PRO A 276 -6.25 28.40 -14.74
C PRO A 276 -6.30 27.63 -13.41
N MET A 277 -5.83 28.23 -12.32
CA MET A 277 -5.79 27.58 -10.98
C MET A 277 -7.16 27.03 -10.53
N ASP A 278 -8.24 27.70 -10.89
CA ASP A 278 -9.62 27.34 -10.51
C ASP A 278 -10.09 25.99 -11.10
N GLU A 279 -9.49 25.56 -12.23
CA GLU A 279 -9.73 24.24 -12.83
C GLU A 279 -8.84 23.15 -12.21
N ARG A 280 -7.69 23.52 -11.63
CA ARG A 280 -6.78 22.60 -10.94
C ARG A 280 -7.34 22.12 -9.60
N GLU A 281 -8.04 22.97 -8.85
CA GLU A 281 -8.62 22.60 -7.56
C GLU A 281 -9.91 21.76 -7.69
N LYS A 282 -10.74 22.03 -8.70
CA LYS A 282 -11.92 21.19 -9.03
C LYS A 282 -11.54 19.78 -9.50
N SER A 283 -10.26 19.59 -9.79
CA SER A 283 -9.71 18.41 -10.44
C SER A 283 -9.58 17.20 -9.49
N ILE A 284 -9.56 17.42 -8.18
CA ILE A 284 -9.26 16.39 -7.18
C ILE A 284 -10.33 15.28 -7.12
N ASN A 285 -11.55 15.52 -7.65
CA ASN A 285 -12.70 14.63 -7.51
C ASN A 285 -13.22 13.95 -8.79
N THR A 286 -12.52 14.02 -9.93
CA THR A 286 -13.02 13.43 -11.19
C THR A 286 -12.26 12.16 -11.62
N TRP A 287 -13.00 11.04 -11.66
CA TRP A 287 -12.56 9.68 -11.95
C TRP A 287 -12.62 9.30 -13.44
N PRO A 288 -11.82 8.29 -13.85
CA PRO A 288 -10.36 8.19 -13.77
C PRO A 288 -9.69 9.18 -14.76
N ARG A 289 -8.40 9.46 -14.57
CA ARG A 289 -7.63 10.45 -15.37
C ARG A 289 -6.51 9.79 -16.14
N LEU A 290 -6.14 10.38 -17.27
CA LEU A 290 -4.97 9.91 -18.00
C LEU A 290 -3.72 10.35 -17.22
N THR A 291 -2.90 9.38 -16.83
CA THR A 291 -1.75 9.59 -15.95
C THR A 291 -0.53 8.89 -16.56
N VAL A 292 0.61 9.58 -16.54
CA VAL A 292 1.92 8.97 -16.76
C VAL A 292 2.41 8.46 -15.42
N LEU A 293 2.51 7.13 -15.29
CA LEU A 293 3.10 6.46 -14.14
C LEU A 293 4.56 6.16 -14.47
N SER A 294 5.47 6.79 -13.74
CA SER A 294 6.90 6.72 -13.97
C SER A 294 7.59 6.05 -12.80
N GLU A 295 8.43 5.08 -13.11
CA GLU A 295 9.25 4.33 -12.15
C GLU A 295 10.70 4.40 -12.65
N LEU A 296 11.56 5.03 -11.85
CA LEU A 296 12.99 5.11 -12.05
C LEU A 296 13.66 4.26 -10.98
N GLY A 297 14.48 3.31 -11.37
CA GLY A 297 15.20 2.48 -10.42
C GLY A 297 16.59 2.13 -10.90
N ALA A 298 17.53 2.02 -9.98
CA ALA A 298 18.79 1.33 -10.21
C ALA A 298 19.14 0.51 -8.97
N SER A 299 19.61 -0.71 -9.21
CA SER A 299 20.22 -1.55 -8.20
C SER A 299 21.45 -2.24 -8.81
N THR A 300 22.48 -2.36 -7.98
CA THR A 300 23.73 -3.08 -8.24
C THR A 300 23.66 -4.53 -7.80
N ASP A 301 22.62 -4.90 -7.04
CA ASP A 301 22.33 -6.30 -6.76
C ASP A 301 21.83 -6.97 -8.05
N ASP A 302 22.33 -8.18 -8.32
CA ASP A 302 21.97 -9.04 -9.44
C ASP A 302 20.50 -9.55 -9.36
N TYR A 303 19.53 -8.65 -9.16
CA TYR A 303 18.10 -8.90 -9.42
C TYR A 303 17.77 -8.99 -10.92
N ALA A 304 18.79 -8.96 -11.79
CA ALA A 304 18.65 -8.95 -13.24
C ALA A 304 18.33 -10.34 -13.86
N GLU A 305 18.40 -11.43 -13.11
CA GLU A 305 18.04 -12.76 -13.64
C GLU A 305 16.57 -13.11 -13.38
N SER A 306 15.66 -12.57 -14.20
CA SER A 306 14.38 -13.18 -14.65
C SER A 306 13.37 -12.11 -15.09
N SER A 307 13.62 -11.57 -16.29
CA SER A 307 12.60 -10.92 -17.12
C SER A 307 11.78 -11.96 -17.87
#